data_AF-A0A7I8CWD1-F1
#
_entry.id   AF-A0A7I8CWD1-F1
#
_cell.length_a   1.000
_cell.length_b   1.000
_cell.length_c   1.000
_cell.angle_alpha   90.00
_cell.angle_beta   90.00
_cell.angle_gamma   90.00
#
_symmetry.space_group_name_H-M   'P 1'
#
loop_
_entity.id
_entity.type
_entity.pdbx_description
1 polymer ?
#
loop_
_entity_poly.entity_id
_entity_poly.type
_entity_poly.pdbx_seq_one_letter_code
_entity_poly.pdbx_strand_id
1 'polypeptide(L)'
;MNATNGEEARLNLRDDIARCEMCISLAARAGVRIPQDILRTVNYARADLDVGKISPESESAFYNGMAYIVAKAPYPNAKVADDLKRCSEVVSHAGLNGKQLAESDIDAVAVARQAQKDFKWSATVEVPFYDAMSRITEAIAPVAGETVGTEARKGARTAIRNYSFSAVALTFFVLVLSCLLFVIKQISEDIKAGIQSNDPIALMMHNQLQAYDAAITKANENPTRDVLAQMQNSPEADAIKDTLQKFATNNRQLYSDVLRTRTISRLFFWMPNVLGERFFALFGKSWGEDWGMVASQYAKKCSEADIKGTRLPAHWECSNDSIRAALEVDLPLFNIGLSPDKRRVIPQDTVNQGFQKIAIYQQIRATAKYAQDNILTFVGMMTGFVLPILYAWLGADAAILRKLRDETAACLFHPEYSKVANRSHVTTAVIVGISIGLFSDFVQEGQTLSPLAIAFVAGYASDRFFQFIDRLVQTLFPSDSSHRQHLAEHNREGQRRVGGTPRPAQS
;
A
#
# COMPACT_ATOMS: atom_id res chain seq x y z
N MET A 1 42.96 -61.97 -22.22
CA MET A 1 42.94 -60.51 -21.97
C MET A 1 41.69 -60.00 -21.23
N ASN A 2 40.66 -60.81 -20.91
CA ASN A 2 39.45 -60.33 -20.22
C ASN A 2 39.45 -60.45 -18.68
N ALA A 3 40.40 -61.17 -18.07
CA ALA A 3 40.40 -61.38 -16.62
C ALA A 3 40.90 -60.16 -15.82
N THR A 4 41.88 -59.42 -16.36
CA THR A 4 42.50 -58.26 -15.70
C THR A 4 41.56 -57.06 -15.58
N ASN A 5 40.71 -56.83 -16.59
CA ASN A 5 39.77 -55.69 -16.58
C ASN A 5 38.65 -55.85 -15.54
N GLY A 6 38.29 -57.09 -15.20
CA GLY A 6 37.25 -57.36 -14.18
C GLY A 6 37.74 -57.14 -12.75
N GLU A 7 39.03 -57.33 -12.49
CA GLU A 7 39.61 -57.15 -11.17
C GLU A 7 39.79 -55.65 -10.84
N GLU A 8 40.23 -54.86 -11.81
CA GLU A 8 40.35 -53.39 -11.69
C GLU A 8 38.98 -52.72 -11.49
N ALA A 9 37.95 -53.12 -12.24
CA ALA A 9 36.59 -52.60 -12.08
C ALA A 9 36.02 -52.90 -10.68
N ARG A 10 36.27 -54.10 -10.14
CA ARG A 10 35.86 -54.47 -8.77
C ARG A 10 36.59 -53.66 -7.71
N LEU A 11 37.87 -53.35 -7.93
CA LEU A 11 38.66 -52.52 -7.03
C LEU A 11 38.10 -51.09 -6.98
N ASN A 12 37.80 -50.51 -8.14
CA ASN A 12 37.21 -49.17 -8.25
C ASN A 12 35.83 -49.10 -7.57
N LEU A 13 34.96 -50.09 -7.80
CA LEU A 13 33.64 -50.13 -7.15
C LEU A 13 33.75 -50.25 -5.62
N ARG A 14 34.72 -51.02 -5.13
CA ARG A 14 34.98 -51.14 -3.68
C ARG A 14 35.35 -49.80 -3.06
N ASP A 15 36.23 -49.05 -3.71
CA ASP A 15 36.67 -47.73 -3.27
C ASP A 15 35.53 -46.71 -3.34
N ASP A 16 34.69 -46.79 -4.38
CA ASP A 16 33.49 -45.96 -4.52
C ASP A 16 32.46 -46.23 -3.42
N ILE A 17 32.19 -47.51 -3.10
CA ILE A 17 31.28 -47.89 -2.02
C ILE A 17 31.79 -47.35 -0.68
N ALA A 18 33.09 -47.50 -0.39
CA ALA A 18 33.69 -46.98 0.83
C ALA A 18 33.57 -45.44 0.93
N ARG A 19 33.79 -44.72 -0.19
CA ARG A 19 33.57 -43.27 -0.27
C ARG A 19 32.11 -42.89 -0.02
N CYS A 20 31.18 -43.65 -0.58
CA CYS A 20 29.75 -43.41 -0.42
C CYS A 20 29.29 -43.61 1.04
N GLU A 21 29.75 -44.67 1.70
CA GLU A 21 29.52 -44.92 3.12
C GLU A 21 30.07 -43.80 4.02
N MET A 22 31.27 -43.30 3.69
CA MET A 22 31.84 -42.14 4.38
C MET A 22 30.94 -40.91 4.24
N CYS A 23 30.45 -40.62 3.03
CA CYS A 23 29.51 -39.53 2.77
C CYS A 23 28.20 -39.71 3.54
N ILE A 24 27.66 -40.93 3.61
CA ILE A 24 26.46 -41.24 4.42
C ILE A 24 26.71 -40.92 5.90
N SER A 25 27.86 -41.32 6.44
CA SER A 25 28.22 -41.05 7.84
C SER A 25 28.33 -39.54 8.13
N LEU A 26 28.85 -38.77 7.18
CA LEU A 26 28.98 -37.32 7.29
C LEU A 26 27.64 -36.62 7.15
N ALA A 27 26.80 -37.04 6.21
CA ALA A 27 25.43 -36.56 6.08
C ALA A 27 24.65 -36.78 7.38
N ALA A 28 24.77 -37.97 7.99
CA ALA A 28 24.14 -38.28 9.26
C ALA A 28 24.63 -37.36 10.40
N ARG A 29 25.95 -37.11 10.50
CA ARG A 29 26.53 -36.16 11.47
C ARG A 29 26.09 -34.72 11.24
N ALA A 30 25.90 -34.33 9.97
CA ALA A 30 25.42 -33.02 9.58
C ALA A 30 23.88 -32.86 9.68
N GLY A 31 23.16 -33.91 10.11
CA GLY A 31 21.70 -33.90 10.20
C GLY A 31 20.97 -33.95 8.85
N VAL A 32 21.69 -34.24 7.75
CA VAL A 32 21.10 -34.40 6.42
C VAL A 32 20.46 -35.78 6.31
N ARG A 33 19.15 -35.83 6.11
CA ARG A 33 18.41 -37.08 5.90
C ARG A 33 18.61 -37.59 4.48
N ILE A 34 19.21 -38.77 4.36
CA ILE A 34 19.28 -39.52 3.09
C ILE A 34 18.08 -40.47 3.03
N PRO A 35 17.32 -40.49 1.92
CA PRO A 35 16.20 -41.42 1.74
C PRO A 35 16.62 -42.89 1.89
N GLN A 36 15.74 -43.71 2.49
CA GLN A 36 16.07 -45.08 2.86
C GLN A 36 16.26 -46.00 1.64
N ASP A 37 15.57 -45.74 0.55
CA ASP A 37 15.74 -46.39 -0.75
C ASP A 37 17.16 -46.19 -1.31
N ILE A 38 17.71 -44.98 -1.21
CA ILE A 38 19.09 -44.67 -1.62
C ILE A 38 20.11 -45.38 -0.71
N LEU A 39 19.86 -45.45 0.60
CA LEU A 39 20.73 -46.21 1.51
C LEU A 39 20.71 -47.72 1.19
N ARG A 40 19.55 -48.25 0.75
CA ARG A 40 19.44 -49.66 0.34
C ARG A 40 20.27 -49.96 -0.91
N THR A 41 20.36 -49.06 -1.89
CA THR A 41 21.17 -49.32 -3.09
C THR A 41 22.66 -49.46 -2.75
N VAL A 42 23.18 -48.66 -1.83
CA VAL A 42 24.57 -48.78 -1.33
C VAL A 42 24.79 -50.10 -0.57
N ASN A 43 23.86 -50.47 0.32
CA ASN A 43 23.94 -51.72 1.06
C ASN A 43 23.86 -52.96 0.16
N TYR A 44 23.01 -52.93 -0.87
CA TYR A 44 22.91 -54.02 -1.84
C TYR A 44 24.17 -54.15 -2.69
N ALA A 45 24.71 -53.04 -3.18
CA ALA A 45 25.96 -53.07 -3.94
C ALA A 45 27.13 -53.62 -3.11
N ARG A 46 27.18 -53.31 -1.80
CA ARG A 46 28.15 -53.90 -0.90
C ARG A 46 27.97 -55.40 -0.72
N ALA A 47 26.74 -55.86 -0.45
CA ALA A 47 26.45 -57.28 -0.30
C ALA A 47 26.79 -58.08 -1.58
N ASP A 48 26.46 -57.52 -2.75
CA ASP A 48 26.76 -58.11 -4.06
C ASP A 48 28.28 -58.19 -4.32
N LEU A 49 29.02 -57.16 -3.93
CA LEU A 49 30.49 -57.13 -4.00
C LEU A 49 31.12 -58.20 -3.08
N ASP A 50 30.62 -58.36 -1.86
CA ASP A 50 31.12 -59.35 -0.89
C ASP A 50 30.87 -60.79 -1.36
N VAL A 51 29.76 -61.05 -2.07
CA VAL A 51 29.44 -62.35 -2.68
C VAL A 51 30.16 -62.56 -4.02
N GLY A 52 30.80 -61.52 -4.57
CA GLY A 52 31.47 -61.56 -5.87
C GLY A 52 30.52 -61.63 -7.06
N LYS A 53 29.24 -61.28 -6.87
CA LYS A 53 28.17 -61.32 -7.89
C LYS A 53 27.52 -59.94 -8.03
N ILE A 54 28.20 -59.02 -8.70
CA ILE A 54 27.64 -57.70 -9.03
C ILE A 54 26.78 -57.83 -10.27
N SER A 55 25.48 -57.51 -10.15
CA SER A 55 24.60 -57.39 -11.31
C SER A 55 24.75 -55.97 -11.93
N PRO A 56 24.61 -55.82 -13.26
CA PRO A 56 24.64 -54.50 -13.90
C PRO A 56 23.57 -53.55 -13.37
N GLU A 57 22.43 -54.10 -12.94
CA GLU A 57 21.33 -53.34 -12.33
C GLU A 57 21.72 -52.77 -10.96
N SER A 58 22.37 -53.58 -10.11
CA SER A 58 22.86 -53.16 -8.79
C SER A 58 23.95 -52.09 -8.91
N GLU A 59 24.87 -52.26 -9.86
CA GLU A 59 25.91 -51.27 -10.16
C GLU A 59 25.33 -49.93 -10.64
N SER A 60 24.37 -49.96 -11.57
CA SER A 60 23.70 -48.75 -12.04
C SER A 60 22.89 -48.06 -10.92
N ALA A 61 22.17 -48.83 -10.10
CA ALA A 61 21.42 -48.33 -8.96
C ALA A 61 22.34 -47.70 -7.89
N PHE A 62 23.53 -48.29 -7.68
CA PHE A 62 24.57 -47.74 -6.82
C PHE A 62 25.07 -46.40 -7.33
N TYR A 63 25.49 -46.29 -8.59
CA TYR A 63 26.03 -45.03 -9.13
C TYR A 63 24.99 -43.90 -9.13
N ASN A 64 23.71 -44.21 -9.37
CA ASN A 64 22.61 -43.26 -9.20
C ASN A 64 22.45 -42.82 -7.73
N GLY A 65 22.51 -43.77 -6.79
CA GLY A 65 22.45 -43.48 -5.35
C GLY A 65 23.66 -42.66 -4.87
N MET A 66 24.87 -42.99 -5.34
CA MET A 66 26.10 -42.29 -5.03
C MET A 66 26.05 -40.85 -5.52
N ALA A 67 25.59 -40.61 -6.75
CA ALA A 67 25.42 -39.25 -7.27
C ALA A 67 24.46 -38.41 -6.39
N TYR A 68 23.38 -39.02 -5.91
CA TYR A 68 22.47 -38.37 -4.97
C TYR A 68 23.13 -38.07 -3.61
N ILE A 69 23.84 -39.06 -3.04
CA ILE A 69 24.50 -38.93 -1.73
C ILE A 69 25.59 -37.87 -1.78
N VAL A 70 26.49 -37.91 -2.77
CA VAL A 70 27.58 -36.94 -2.94
C VAL A 70 27.05 -35.53 -3.14
N ALA A 71 25.92 -35.37 -3.86
CA ALA A 71 25.27 -34.07 -4.01
C ALA A 71 24.65 -33.52 -2.71
N LYS A 72 24.42 -34.37 -1.69
CA LYS A 72 23.74 -34.01 -0.44
C LYS A 72 24.62 -34.05 0.80
N ALA A 73 25.73 -34.78 0.77
CA ALA A 73 26.66 -34.96 1.87
C ALA A 73 27.88 -34.03 1.69
N PRO A 74 27.91 -32.84 2.31
CA PRO A 74 29.04 -31.94 2.16
C PRO A 74 30.28 -32.49 2.88
N TYR A 75 31.32 -32.78 2.11
CA TYR A 75 32.65 -33.12 2.61
C TYR A 75 33.56 -31.88 2.56
N PRO A 76 34.44 -31.65 3.56
CA PRO A 76 34.61 -32.40 4.82
C PRO A 76 33.54 -32.11 5.88
N ASN A 77 33.01 -30.88 5.89
CA ASN A 77 31.82 -30.46 6.62
C ASN A 77 31.07 -29.41 5.80
N ALA A 78 29.79 -29.17 6.13
CA ALA A 78 28.93 -28.24 5.40
C ALA A 78 29.50 -26.81 5.30
N LYS A 79 30.10 -26.32 6.39
CA LYS A 79 30.62 -24.96 6.47
C LYS A 79 31.87 -24.80 5.61
N VAL A 80 32.84 -25.71 5.72
CA VAL A 80 34.08 -25.70 4.94
C VAL A 80 33.79 -25.83 3.45
N ALA A 81 32.84 -26.68 3.07
CA ALA A 81 32.43 -26.81 1.67
C ALA A 81 31.83 -25.50 1.12
N ASP A 82 31.04 -24.79 1.93
CA ASP A 82 30.48 -23.48 1.57
C ASP A 82 31.57 -22.39 1.54
N ASP A 83 32.46 -22.35 2.52
CA ASP A 83 33.61 -21.43 2.57
C ASP A 83 34.52 -21.61 1.35
N LEU A 84 34.82 -22.86 0.96
CA LEU A 84 35.62 -23.17 -0.22
C LEU A 84 34.93 -22.71 -1.52
N LYS A 85 33.62 -22.90 -1.62
CA LYS A 85 32.82 -22.40 -2.74
C LYS A 85 32.85 -20.87 -2.81
N ARG A 86 32.62 -20.18 -1.69
CA ARG A 86 32.65 -18.71 -1.59
C ARG A 86 34.02 -18.15 -1.94
N CYS A 87 35.10 -18.74 -1.41
CA CYS A 87 36.47 -18.37 -1.73
C CYS A 87 36.75 -18.55 -3.24
N SER A 88 36.19 -19.59 -3.85
CA SER A 88 36.31 -19.82 -5.29
C SER A 88 35.63 -18.75 -6.15
N GLU A 89 34.45 -18.30 -5.74
CA GLU A 89 33.75 -17.18 -6.39
C GLU A 89 34.54 -15.87 -6.25
N VAL A 90 35.14 -15.64 -5.09
CA VAL A 90 36.03 -14.50 -4.83
C VAL A 90 37.27 -14.51 -5.73
N VAL A 91 37.96 -15.64 -5.84
CA VAL A 91 39.15 -15.77 -6.71
C VAL A 91 38.78 -15.49 -8.16
N SER A 92 37.64 -16.02 -8.63
CA SER A 92 37.14 -15.74 -9.97
C SER A 92 36.85 -14.25 -10.18
N HIS A 93 36.27 -13.59 -9.18
CA HIS A 93 35.99 -12.16 -9.23
C HIS A 93 37.26 -11.30 -9.21
N ALA A 94 38.27 -11.67 -8.41
CA ALA A 94 39.56 -11.00 -8.39
C ALA A 94 40.22 -11.04 -9.78
N GLY A 95 40.20 -12.21 -10.43
CA GLY A 95 40.71 -12.38 -11.79
C GLY A 95 39.98 -11.52 -12.83
N LEU A 96 38.64 -11.49 -12.78
CA LEU A 96 37.84 -10.67 -13.70
C LEU A 96 38.04 -9.16 -13.52
N ASN A 97 38.39 -8.70 -12.31
CA ASN A 97 38.63 -7.29 -12.00
C ASN A 97 40.12 -6.90 -12.00
N GLY A 98 41.01 -7.79 -12.43
CA GLY A 98 42.46 -7.53 -12.51
C GLY A 98 43.13 -7.33 -11.15
N LYS A 99 42.55 -7.85 -10.06
CA LYS A 99 43.18 -7.83 -8.73
C LYS A 99 44.23 -8.94 -8.67
N GLN A 100 45.47 -8.57 -8.40
CA GLN A 100 46.56 -9.54 -8.23
C GLN A 100 46.39 -10.27 -6.90
N LEU A 101 46.34 -11.60 -6.96
CA LEU A 101 46.37 -12.47 -5.80
C LEU A 101 47.73 -13.18 -5.77
N ALA A 102 48.22 -13.51 -4.58
CA ALA A 102 49.45 -14.28 -4.46
C ALA A 102 49.26 -15.70 -5.05
N GLU A 103 50.23 -16.17 -5.82
CA GLU A 103 50.22 -17.51 -6.42
C GLU A 103 50.07 -18.60 -5.33
N SER A 104 50.74 -18.42 -4.19
CA SER A 104 50.64 -19.32 -3.04
C SER A 104 49.22 -19.44 -2.47
N ASP A 105 48.43 -18.35 -2.51
CA ASP A 105 47.06 -18.36 -2.00
C ASP A 105 46.12 -19.05 -3.00
N ILE A 106 46.34 -18.85 -4.30
CA ILE A 106 45.62 -19.57 -5.36
C ILE A 106 45.91 -21.07 -5.28
N ASP A 107 47.18 -21.44 -5.07
CA ASP A 107 47.61 -22.82 -4.92
C ASP A 107 46.99 -23.48 -3.69
N ALA A 108 46.94 -22.79 -2.54
CA ALA A 108 46.30 -23.30 -1.35
C ALA A 108 44.80 -23.61 -1.58
N VAL A 109 44.08 -22.73 -2.29
CA VAL A 109 42.68 -22.95 -2.67
C VAL A 109 42.55 -24.11 -3.67
N ALA A 110 43.47 -24.24 -4.63
CA ALA A 110 43.48 -25.32 -5.61
C ALA A 110 43.73 -26.69 -4.94
N VAL A 111 44.69 -26.77 -4.02
CA VAL A 111 44.98 -27.96 -3.20
C VAL A 111 43.77 -28.31 -2.35
N ALA A 112 43.12 -27.33 -1.72
CA ALA A 112 41.90 -27.54 -0.94
C ALA A 112 40.76 -28.13 -1.80
N ARG A 113 40.52 -27.59 -3.00
CA ARG A 113 39.52 -28.16 -3.94
C ARG A 113 39.87 -29.58 -4.35
N GLN A 114 41.14 -29.88 -4.61
CA GLN A 114 41.57 -31.22 -4.98
C GLN A 114 41.38 -32.19 -3.82
N ALA A 115 41.77 -31.79 -2.60
CA ALA A 115 41.56 -32.59 -1.39
C ALA A 115 40.07 -32.84 -1.10
N GLN A 116 39.19 -31.87 -1.38
CA GLN A 116 37.75 -32.05 -1.28
C GLN A 116 37.24 -33.10 -2.28
N LYS A 117 37.67 -33.03 -3.55
CA LYS A 117 37.29 -33.99 -4.60
C LYS A 117 37.81 -35.40 -4.32
N ASP A 118 39.04 -35.50 -3.81
CA ASP A 118 39.70 -36.78 -3.55
C ASP A 118 39.31 -37.39 -2.20
N PHE A 119 38.46 -36.72 -1.41
CA PHE A 119 38.11 -37.10 -0.03
C PHE A 119 39.34 -37.24 0.90
N LYS A 120 40.35 -36.38 0.69
CA LYS A 120 41.63 -36.36 1.43
C LYS A 120 41.81 -35.07 2.24
N TRP A 121 40.71 -34.52 2.75
CA TRP A 121 40.78 -33.31 3.57
C TRP A 121 41.39 -33.60 4.94
N SER A 122 42.41 -32.84 5.29
CA SER A 122 43.17 -32.96 6.54
C SER A 122 43.47 -31.59 7.11
N ALA A 123 43.90 -31.54 8.39
CA ALA A 123 44.32 -30.30 9.03
C ALA A 123 45.47 -29.58 8.28
N THR A 124 46.33 -30.34 7.58
CA THR A 124 47.41 -29.80 6.75
C THR A 124 46.92 -29.08 5.50
N VAL A 125 45.68 -29.32 5.06
CA VAL A 125 45.03 -28.61 3.94
C VAL A 125 44.15 -27.48 4.47
N GLU A 126 43.43 -27.73 5.56
CA GLU A 126 42.46 -26.79 6.13
C GLU A 126 43.10 -25.49 6.64
N VAL A 127 44.23 -25.60 7.36
CA VAL A 127 44.89 -24.43 7.95
C VAL A 127 45.43 -23.49 6.86
N PRO A 128 46.22 -23.97 5.86
CA PRO A 128 46.64 -23.11 4.75
C PRO A 128 45.48 -22.55 3.93
N PHE A 129 44.39 -23.31 3.77
CA PHE A 129 43.20 -22.84 3.07
C PHE A 129 42.57 -21.62 3.76
N TYR A 130 42.32 -21.69 5.08
CA TYR A 130 41.71 -20.57 5.81
C TYR A 130 42.63 -19.34 5.88
N ASP A 131 43.94 -19.56 5.98
CA ASP A 131 44.94 -18.50 5.94
C ASP A 131 44.97 -17.78 4.57
N ALA A 132 44.98 -18.56 3.47
CA ALA A 132 44.84 -18.03 2.12
C ALA A 132 43.49 -17.33 1.91
N MET A 133 42.39 -17.91 2.40
CA MET A 133 41.06 -17.31 2.30
C MET A 133 41.01 -15.95 3.01
N SER A 134 41.64 -15.81 4.18
CA SER A 134 41.73 -14.54 4.90
C SER A 134 42.45 -13.48 4.08
N ARG A 135 43.65 -13.80 3.55
CA ARG A 135 44.43 -12.88 2.70
C ARG A 135 43.74 -12.51 1.40
N ILE A 136 43.14 -13.49 0.72
CA ILE A 136 42.37 -13.26 -0.49
C ILE A 136 41.21 -12.30 -0.20
N THR A 137 40.47 -12.52 0.89
CA THR A 137 39.34 -11.67 1.29
C THR A 137 39.80 -10.25 1.64
N GLU A 138 40.95 -10.10 2.29
CA GLU A 138 41.58 -8.81 2.56
C GLU A 138 41.98 -8.08 1.26
N ALA A 139 42.57 -8.80 0.31
CA ALA A 139 42.99 -8.24 -0.98
C ALA A 139 41.83 -7.76 -1.86
N ILE A 140 40.63 -8.33 -1.68
CA ILE A 140 39.43 -7.94 -2.44
C ILE A 140 38.46 -7.04 -1.66
N ALA A 141 38.82 -6.60 -0.44
CA ALA A 141 38.01 -5.67 0.34
C ALA A 141 37.65 -4.41 -0.50
N PRO A 142 36.39 -3.94 -0.46
CA PRO A 142 35.32 -4.25 0.51
C PRO A 142 34.44 -5.47 0.16
N VAL A 143 34.76 -6.22 -0.88
CA VAL A 143 33.90 -7.30 -1.39
C VAL A 143 34.09 -8.57 -0.54
N ALA A 144 33.00 -9.27 -0.19
CA ALA A 144 33.05 -10.52 0.57
C ALA A 144 32.57 -11.70 -0.29
N GLY A 145 32.94 -12.94 0.06
CA GLY A 145 32.47 -14.12 -0.68
C GLY A 145 30.95 -14.25 -0.73
N GLU A 146 30.27 -13.74 0.29
CA GLU A 146 28.80 -13.68 0.35
C GLU A 146 28.17 -12.70 -0.65
N THR A 147 28.91 -11.69 -1.12
CA THR A 147 28.37 -10.64 -2.00
C THR A 147 28.67 -10.88 -3.48
N VAL A 148 29.73 -11.65 -3.77
CA VAL A 148 30.13 -12.02 -5.14
C VAL A 148 29.31 -13.16 -5.71
N GLY A 149 28.80 -14.03 -4.85
CA GLY A 149 28.23 -15.30 -5.24
C GLY A 149 27.04 -15.20 -6.18
N THR A 150 26.84 -16.27 -6.95
CA THR A 150 25.69 -16.40 -7.87
C THR A 150 24.34 -16.26 -7.15
N GLU A 151 24.26 -16.75 -5.91
CA GLU A 151 23.09 -16.61 -5.04
C GLU A 151 22.84 -15.16 -4.63
N ALA A 152 23.88 -14.38 -4.32
CA ALA A 152 23.75 -12.96 -4.01
C ALA A 152 23.21 -12.17 -5.19
N ARG A 153 23.70 -12.43 -6.40
CA ARG A 153 23.20 -11.82 -7.64
C ARG A 153 21.75 -12.20 -7.94
N LYS A 154 21.37 -13.47 -7.73
CA LYS A 154 20.00 -13.94 -7.90
C LYS A 154 19.05 -13.32 -6.86
N GLY A 155 19.51 -13.21 -5.62
CA GLY A 155 18.84 -12.50 -4.54
C GLY A 155 18.61 -11.04 -4.87
N ALA A 156 19.67 -10.33 -5.32
CA ALA A 156 19.60 -8.93 -5.73
C ALA A 156 18.59 -8.70 -6.86
N ARG A 157 18.65 -9.52 -7.93
CA ARG A 157 17.67 -9.43 -9.04
C ARG A 157 16.24 -9.65 -8.58
N THR A 158 16.02 -10.62 -7.69
CA THR A 158 14.70 -10.91 -7.14
C THR A 158 14.20 -9.75 -6.28
N ALA A 159 15.07 -9.18 -5.43
CA ALA A 159 14.75 -8.00 -4.64
C ALA A 159 14.42 -6.80 -5.53
N ILE A 160 15.28 -6.47 -6.50
CA ILE A 160 15.06 -5.38 -7.47
C ILE A 160 13.73 -5.57 -8.19
N ARG A 161 13.40 -6.78 -8.65
CA ARG A 161 12.13 -7.06 -9.31
C ARG A 161 10.94 -6.82 -8.38
N ASN A 162 11.01 -7.29 -7.15
CA ASN A 162 9.93 -7.13 -6.18
C ASN A 162 9.71 -5.66 -5.81
N TYR A 163 10.77 -4.89 -5.54
CA TYR A 163 10.66 -3.46 -5.26
C TYR A 163 10.25 -2.65 -6.49
N SER A 164 10.70 -3.03 -7.69
CA SER A 164 10.26 -2.38 -8.94
C SER A 164 8.78 -2.63 -9.18
N PHE A 165 8.30 -3.85 -8.94
CA PHE A 165 6.88 -4.17 -9.03
C PHE A 165 6.05 -3.40 -7.98
N SER A 166 6.54 -3.33 -6.74
CA SER A 166 5.94 -2.49 -5.68
C SER A 166 5.84 -1.03 -6.10
N ALA A 167 6.95 -0.44 -6.56
CA ALA A 167 7.00 0.96 -6.99
C ALA A 167 6.04 1.25 -8.16
N VAL A 168 6.00 0.37 -9.17
CA VAL A 168 5.09 0.49 -10.32
C VAL A 168 3.63 0.37 -9.87
N ALA A 169 3.30 -0.63 -9.05
CA ALA A 169 1.96 -0.84 -8.53
C ALA A 169 1.50 0.36 -7.66
N LEU A 170 2.38 0.86 -6.80
CA LEU A 170 2.13 2.02 -5.95
C LEU A 170 1.96 3.30 -6.78
N THR A 171 2.79 3.52 -7.79
CA THR A 171 2.66 4.68 -8.71
C THR A 171 1.33 4.64 -9.45
N PHE A 172 0.95 3.47 -9.98
CA PHE A 172 -0.34 3.29 -10.63
C PHE A 172 -1.50 3.56 -9.67
N PHE A 173 -1.42 3.03 -8.45
CA PHE A 173 -2.43 3.24 -7.42
C PHE A 173 -2.58 4.72 -7.04
N VAL A 174 -1.46 5.41 -6.82
CA VAL A 174 -1.45 6.86 -6.52
C VAL A 174 -2.06 7.65 -7.67
N LEU A 175 -1.71 7.36 -8.93
CA LEU A 175 -2.26 8.05 -10.09
C LEU A 175 -3.78 7.87 -10.19
N VAL A 176 -4.26 6.63 -10.08
CA VAL A 176 -5.71 6.34 -10.12
C VAL A 176 -6.43 7.05 -8.98
N LEU A 177 -5.88 7.00 -7.76
CA LEU A 177 -6.45 7.67 -6.60
C LEU A 177 -6.48 9.19 -6.79
N SER A 178 -5.41 9.80 -7.29
CA SER A 178 -5.35 11.25 -7.57
C SER A 178 -6.37 11.67 -8.62
N CYS A 179 -6.49 10.94 -9.74
CA CYS A 179 -7.52 11.22 -10.75
C CYS A 179 -8.93 11.13 -10.17
N LEU A 180 -9.17 10.14 -9.32
CA LEU A 180 -10.48 9.94 -8.71
C LEU A 180 -10.82 11.04 -7.69
N LEU A 181 -9.87 11.42 -6.82
CA LEU A 181 -10.05 12.52 -5.88
C LEU A 181 -10.30 13.84 -6.61
N PHE A 182 -9.66 14.05 -7.77
CA PHE A 182 -9.91 15.22 -8.62
C PHE A 182 -11.35 15.23 -9.15
N VAL A 183 -11.85 14.12 -9.71
CA VAL A 183 -13.23 14.02 -10.19
C VAL A 183 -14.23 14.24 -9.06
N ILE A 184 -14.00 13.64 -7.90
CA ILE A 184 -14.87 13.81 -6.72
C ILE A 184 -14.88 15.27 -6.25
N LYS A 185 -13.72 15.93 -6.23
CA LYS A 185 -13.61 17.34 -5.87
C LYS A 185 -14.37 18.24 -6.86
N GLN A 186 -14.23 17.98 -8.17
CA GLN A 186 -14.94 18.73 -9.19
C GLN A 186 -16.46 18.61 -9.03
N ILE A 187 -16.98 17.41 -8.76
CA ILE A 187 -18.41 17.20 -8.53
C ILE A 187 -18.90 17.96 -7.28
N SER A 188 -18.08 18.02 -6.22
CA SER A 188 -18.38 18.82 -5.03
C SER A 188 -18.49 20.31 -5.33
N GLU A 189 -17.64 20.84 -6.22
CA GLU A 189 -17.67 22.23 -6.69
C GLU A 189 -18.90 22.48 -7.58
N ASP A 190 -19.24 21.56 -8.48
CA ASP A 190 -20.43 21.64 -9.34
C ASP A 190 -21.73 21.66 -8.50
N ILE A 191 -21.83 20.78 -7.49
CA ILE A 191 -22.95 20.76 -6.54
C ILE A 191 -23.05 22.11 -5.80
N LYS A 192 -21.92 22.65 -5.33
CA LYS A 192 -21.88 23.96 -4.66
C LYS A 192 -22.44 25.06 -5.55
N ALA A 193 -21.98 25.11 -6.80
CA ALA A 193 -22.41 26.10 -7.78
C ALA A 193 -23.91 25.96 -8.09
N GLY A 194 -24.40 24.73 -8.25
CA GLY A 194 -25.82 24.45 -8.45
C GLY A 194 -26.70 24.95 -7.30
N ILE A 195 -26.29 24.73 -6.06
CA ILE A 195 -27.01 25.25 -4.88
C ILE A 195 -26.99 26.79 -4.85
N GLN A 196 -25.82 27.40 -5.06
CA GLN A 196 -25.66 28.86 -5.04
C GLN A 196 -26.49 29.54 -6.14
N SER A 197 -26.62 28.91 -7.31
CA SER A 197 -27.46 29.44 -8.40
C SER A 197 -28.96 29.27 -8.13
N ASN A 198 -29.37 28.23 -7.40
CA ASN A 198 -30.80 27.90 -7.22
C ASN A 198 -31.42 28.56 -5.99
N ASP A 199 -30.61 28.83 -4.95
CA ASP A 199 -31.06 29.51 -3.74
C ASP A 199 -31.78 30.86 -4.01
N PRO A 200 -31.24 31.80 -4.81
CA PRO A 200 -31.94 33.05 -5.10
C PRO A 200 -33.20 32.84 -5.95
N ILE A 201 -33.19 31.87 -6.87
CA ILE A 201 -34.36 31.56 -7.72
C ILE A 201 -35.50 30.99 -6.87
N ALA A 202 -35.19 30.10 -5.93
CA ALA A 202 -36.17 29.53 -5.00
C ALA A 202 -36.85 30.62 -4.15
N LEU A 203 -36.06 31.58 -3.63
CA LEU A 203 -36.58 32.70 -2.85
C LEU A 203 -37.45 33.63 -3.70
N MET A 204 -37.01 33.96 -4.91
CA MET A 204 -37.79 34.78 -5.84
C MET A 204 -39.12 34.10 -6.18
N MET A 205 -39.09 32.81 -6.50
CA MET A 205 -40.27 32.02 -6.83
C MET A 205 -41.24 31.92 -5.64
N HIS A 206 -40.73 31.74 -4.41
CA HIS A 206 -41.54 31.74 -3.20
C HIS A 206 -42.33 33.05 -3.05
N ASN A 207 -41.64 34.19 -3.19
CA ASN A 207 -42.26 35.51 -3.07
C ASN A 207 -43.30 35.76 -4.19
N GLN A 208 -42.99 35.36 -5.42
CA GLN A 208 -43.92 35.47 -6.55
C GLN A 208 -45.17 34.61 -6.37
N LEU A 209 -45.02 33.35 -5.93
CA LEU A 209 -46.14 32.45 -5.65
C LEU A 209 -47.02 32.96 -4.52
N GLN A 210 -46.43 33.49 -3.44
CA GLN A 210 -47.17 34.07 -2.33
C GLN A 210 -47.98 35.30 -2.75
N ALA A 211 -47.38 36.19 -3.57
CA ALA A 211 -48.07 37.34 -4.12
C ALA A 211 -49.21 36.93 -5.07
N TYR A 212 -49.00 35.92 -5.90
CA TYR A 212 -49.98 35.41 -6.84
C TYR A 212 -51.15 34.69 -6.15
N ASP A 213 -50.89 33.96 -5.05
CA ASP A 213 -51.91 33.29 -4.24
C ASP A 213 -52.90 34.29 -3.62
N ALA A 214 -52.38 35.41 -3.08
CA ALA A 214 -53.20 36.49 -2.56
C ALA A 214 -54.06 37.13 -3.68
N ALA A 215 -53.49 37.26 -4.89
CA ALA A 215 -54.21 37.79 -6.04
C ALA A 215 -55.33 36.83 -6.52
N ILE A 216 -55.06 35.51 -6.59
CA ILE A 216 -56.07 34.49 -6.93
C ILE A 216 -57.21 34.52 -5.92
N THR A 217 -56.89 34.58 -4.62
CA THR A 217 -57.90 34.60 -3.56
C THR A 217 -58.85 35.79 -3.73
N LYS A 218 -58.32 36.98 -4.02
CA LYS A 218 -59.11 38.17 -4.31
C LYS A 218 -59.93 38.05 -5.61
N ALA A 219 -59.37 37.46 -6.66
CA ALA A 219 -60.07 37.27 -7.93
C ALA A 219 -61.22 36.25 -7.84
N ASN A 220 -61.05 35.22 -6.99
CA ASN A 220 -62.06 34.20 -6.75
C ASN A 220 -63.27 34.70 -5.93
N GLU A 221 -63.15 35.83 -5.22
CA GLU A 221 -64.29 36.49 -4.56
C GLU A 221 -65.34 36.99 -5.58
N ASN A 222 -64.90 37.43 -6.77
CA ASN A 222 -65.77 37.93 -7.85
C ASN A 222 -65.34 37.37 -9.23
N PRO A 223 -65.62 36.09 -9.52
CA PRO A 223 -65.07 35.40 -10.69
C PRO A 223 -65.74 35.87 -11.99
N THR A 224 -65.12 36.85 -12.67
CA THR A 224 -65.52 37.27 -14.02
C THR A 224 -64.64 36.59 -15.06
N ARG A 225 -65.23 36.15 -16.18
CA ARG A 225 -64.50 35.42 -17.24
C ARG A 225 -63.29 36.19 -17.77
N ASP A 226 -63.41 37.51 -17.89
CA ASP A 226 -62.35 38.38 -18.40
C ASP A 226 -61.20 38.53 -17.40
N VAL A 227 -61.50 38.63 -16.10
CA VAL A 227 -60.50 38.70 -15.02
C VAL A 227 -59.69 37.41 -14.95
N LEU A 228 -60.35 36.25 -15.06
CA LEU A 228 -59.68 34.94 -15.04
C LEU A 228 -58.77 34.74 -16.26
N ALA A 229 -59.22 35.17 -17.44
CA ALA A 229 -58.42 35.09 -18.67
C ALA A 229 -57.23 36.08 -18.67
N GLN A 230 -57.40 37.25 -18.05
CA GLN A 230 -56.35 38.25 -17.90
C GLN A 230 -55.28 37.80 -16.91
N MET A 231 -55.64 37.08 -15.83
CA MET A 231 -54.66 36.53 -14.89
C MET A 231 -53.83 35.38 -15.49
N GLN A 232 -54.43 34.52 -16.31
CA GLN A 232 -53.72 33.39 -16.92
C GLN A 232 -52.59 33.83 -17.88
N ASN A 233 -52.78 34.99 -18.53
CA ASN A 233 -51.86 35.59 -19.49
C ASN A 233 -51.31 36.92 -18.98
N SER A 234 -51.26 37.12 -17.65
CA SER A 234 -50.71 38.33 -17.08
C SER A 234 -49.17 38.29 -17.16
N PRO A 235 -48.50 39.46 -17.25
CA PRO A 235 -47.04 39.53 -17.20
C PRO A 235 -46.45 38.83 -15.96
N GLU A 236 -47.16 38.84 -14.83
CA GLU A 236 -46.77 38.15 -13.60
C GLU A 236 -46.87 36.63 -13.75
N ALA A 237 -47.93 36.11 -14.36
CA ALA A 237 -48.08 34.69 -14.61
C ALA A 237 -47.00 34.16 -15.56
N ASP A 238 -46.62 34.95 -16.58
CA ASP A 238 -45.53 34.59 -17.49
C ASP A 238 -44.15 34.66 -16.80
N ALA A 239 -43.91 35.67 -15.96
CA ALA A 239 -42.70 35.73 -15.13
C ALA A 239 -42.58 34.54 -14.16
N ILE A 240 -43.70 34.06 -13.61
CA ILE A 240 -43.74 32.86 -12.77
C ILE A 240 -43.43 31.61 -13.60
N LYS A 241 -44.01 31.47 -14.80
CA LYS A 241 -43.73 30.34 -15.70
C LYS A 241 -42.24 30.28 -16.06
N ASP A 242 -41.64 31.40 -16.45
CA ASP A 242 -40.22 31.48 -16.80
C ASP A 242 -39.33 31.14 -15.60
N THR A 243 -39.66 31.66 -14.42
CA THR A 243 -38.93 31.38 -13.18
C THR A 243 -39.03 29.90 -12.81
N LEU A 244 -40.22 29.32 -12.90
CA LEU A 244 -40.47 27.91 -12.61
C LEU A 244 -39.73 26.99 -13.60
N GLN A 245 -39.70 27.33 -14.88
CA GLN A 245 -38.99 26.57 -15.91
C GLN A 245 -37.47 26.62 -15.69
N LYS A 246 -36.93 27.80 -15.39
CA LYS A 246 -35.51 27.97 -15.06
C LYS A 246 -35.15 27.20 -13.78
N PHE A 247 -35.99 27.29 -12.76
CA PHE A 247 -35.84 26.55 -11.50
C PHE A 247 -35.86 25.04 -11.71
N ALA A 248 -36.83 24.52 -12.46
CA ALA A 248 -36.94 23.10 -12.78
C ALA A 248 -35.73 22.58 -13.57
N THR A 249 -35.26 23.35 -14.55
CA THR A 249 -34.08 23.01 -15.36
C THR A 249 -32.84 22.88 -14.47
N ASN A 250 -32.58 23.88 -13.62
CA ASN A 250 -31.43 23.83 -12.74
C ASN A 250 -31.54 22.73 -11.67
N ASN A 251 -32.74 22.49 -11.13
CA ASN A 251 -32.94 21.41 -10.15
C ASN A 251 -32.72 20.03 -10.76
N ARG A 252 -33.09 19.84 -12.03
CA ARG A 252 -32.81 18.59 -12.77
C ARG A 252 -31.31 18.37 -12.92
N GLN A 253 -30.55 19.42 -13.23
CA GLN A 253 -29.09 19.33 -13.31
C GLN A 253 -28.49 18.99 -11.94
N LEU A 254 -28.86 19.72 -10.89
CA LEU A 254 -28.40 19.45 -9.52
C LEU A 254 -28.71 18.01 -9.07
N TYR A 255 -29.92 17.52 -9.36
CA TYR A 255 -30.31 16.14 -9.05
C TYR A 255 -29.47 15.11 -9.82
N SER A 256 -29.17 15.38 -11.10
CA SER A 256 -28.27 14.54 -11.90
C SER A 256 -26.85 14.48 -11.32
N ASP A 257 -26.32 15.60 -10.84
CA ASP A 257 -24.98 15.67 -10.25
C ASP A 257 -24.90 14.92 -8.91
N VAL A 258 -25.95 15.02 -8.09
CA VAL A 258 -26.10 14.21 -6.86
C VAL A 258 -26.17 12.71 -7.18
N LEU A 259 -26.91 12.31 -8.21
CA LEU A 259 -26.96 10.90 -8.63
C LEU A 259 -25.63 10.39 -9.18
N ARG A 260 -24.90 11.23 -9.94
CA ARG A 260 -23.56 10.89 -10.43
C ARG A 260 -22.60 10.61 -9.28
N THR A 261 -22.69 11.39 -8.20
CA THR A 261 -21.92 11.19 -6.97
C THR A 261 -22.18 9.82 -6.37
N ARG A 262 -23.44 9.37 -6.32
CA ARG A 262 -23.82 8.05 -5.82
C ARG A 262 -23.20 6.92 -6.62
N THR A 263 -23.25 7.00 -7.95
CA THR A 263 -22.68 5.97 -8.83
C THR A 263 -21.17 5.86 -8.64
N ILE A 264 -20.47 7.00 -8.57
CA ILE A 264 -19.02 7.04 -8.36
C ILE A 264 -18.65 6.51 -6.98
N SER A 265 -19.35 6.93 -5.93
CA SER A 265 -19.15 6.44 -4.56
C SER A 265 -19.30 4.91 -4.51
N ARG A 266 -20.36 4.38 -5.11
CA ARG A 266 -20.61 2.92 -5.13
C ARG A 266 -19.47 2.17 -5.82
N LEU A 267 -18.96 2.68 -6.93
CA LEU A 267 -17.89 2.04 -7.68
C LEU A 267 -16.55 2.12 -6.95
N PHE A 268 -16.28 3.25 -6.29
CA PHE A 268 -15.07 3.48 -5.53
C PHE A 268 -15.01 2.63 -4.25
N PHE A 269 -16.10 2.59 -3.49
CA PHE A 269 -16.18 1.82 -2.25
C PHE A 269 -16.53 0.34 -2.47
N TRP A 270 -16.85 -0.09 -3.69
CA TRP A 270 -17.10 -1.51 -3.97
C TRP A 270 -15.91 -2.39 -3.60
N MET A 271 -14.70 -2.07 -4.08
CA MET A 271 -13.49 -2.84 -3.80
C MET A 271 -13.12 -2.84 -2.31
N PRO A 272 -13.05 -1.67 -1.63
CA PRO A 272 -12.86 -1.59 -0.20
C PRO A 272 -13.92 -2.33 0.63
N ASN A 273 -15.20 -2.29 0.23
CA ASN A 273 -16.27 -2.99 0.95
C ASN A 273 -16.16 -4.51 0.77
N VAL A 274 -15.88 -4.99 -0.44
CA VAL A 274 -15.67 -6.43 -0.71
C VAL A 274 -14.46 -6.97 0.05
N LEU A 275 -13.35 -6.22 0.10
CA LEU A 275 -12.17 -6.59 0.88
C LEU A 275 -12.37 -6.37 2.40
N GLY A 276 -13.13 -5.35 2.74
CA GLY A 276 -13.37 -4.89 4.11
C GLY A 276 -14.41 -5.70 4.87
N GLU A 277 -15.36 -6.38 4.21
CA GLU A 277 -16.19 -7.38 4.89
C GLU A 277 -15.32 -8.46 5.57
N ARG A 278 -14.11 -8.72 5.06
CA ARG A 278 -13.16 -9.68 5.66
C ARG A 278 -12.18 -9.03 6.65
N PHE A 279 -11.74 -7.79 6.42
CA PHE A 279 -10.71 -7.13 7.24
C PHE A 279 -11.24 -6.11 8.27
N PHE A 280 -12.39 -5.50 8.02
CA PHE A 280 -12.88 -4.30 8.69
C PHE A 280 -14.27 -4.48 9.33
N ALA A 281 -14.73 -5.71 9.59
CA ALA A 281 -15.94 -5.98 10.38
C ALA A 281 -15.96 -5.29 11.77
N LEU A 282 -14.80 -4.82 12.24
CA LEU A 282 -14.60 -4.03 13.44
C LEU A 282 -15.00 -2.54 13.33
N PHE A 283 -15.10 -1.97 12.13
CA PHE A 283 -15.31 -0.53 11.92
C PHE A 283 -16.75 -0.15 11.54
N GLY A 284 -17.70 -1.08 11.68
CA GLY A 284 -19.14 -0.81 11.51
C GLY A 284 -19.63 -0.99 10.07
N LYS A 285 -20.68 -0.25 9.70
CA LYS A 285 -21.37 -0.39 8.40
C LYS A 285 -20.45 -0.11 7.21
N SER A 286 -20.80 -0.70 6.07
CA SER A 286 -20.24 -0.45 4.73
C SER A 286 -20.00 1.03 4.48
N TRP A 287 -18.77 1.39 4.11
CA TRP A 287 -18.44 2.77 3.76
C TRP A 287 -19.10 3.12 2.42
N GLY A 288 -19.67 4.32 2.32
CA GLY A 288 -20.17 4.83 1.04
C GLY A 288 -21.62 4.50 0.68
N GLU A 289 -22.29 3.54 1.35
CA GLU A 289 -23.66 3.15 0.98
C GLU A 289 -24.70 4.25 1.21
N ASP A 290 -24.48 5.09 2.22
CA ASP A 290 -25.37 6.20 2.59
C ASP A 290 -24.97 7.55 1.95
N TRP A 291 -23.96 7.58 1.07
CA TRP A 291 -23.52 8.84 0.45
C TRP A 291 -24.61 9.40 -0.46
N GLY A 292 -25.09 10.60 -0.12
CA GLY A 292 -26.19 11.26 -0.83
C GLY A 292 -27.58 10.69 -0.52
N MET A 293 -27.72 9.88 0.54
CA MET A 293 -29.01 9.39 1.02
C MET A 293 -29.31 10.02 2.37
N VAL A 294 -29.96 11.19 2.37
CA VAL A 294 -30.68 11.61 3.58
C VAL A 294 -32.00 10.86 3.55
N ALA A 295 -32.18 9.92 4.49
CA ALA A 295 -33.47 9.29 4.68
C ALA A 295 -34.50 10.40 4.87
N SER A 296 -35.30 10.63 3.84
CA SER A 296 -36.33 11.65 3.85
C SER A 296 -37.22 11.37 5.06
N GLN A 297 -37.40 12.38 5.92
CA GLN A 297 -38.37 12.27 7.02
C GLN A 297 -39.77 11.95 6.46
N TYR A 298 -40.02 12.34 5.22
CA TYR A 298 -41.25 12.05 4.50
C TYR A 298 -41.29 10.62 3.93
N ALA A 299 -40.16 10.06 3.48
CA ALA A 299 -40.07 8.66 3.03
C ALA A 299 -40.35 7.64 4.14
N LYS A 300 -40.09 7.98 5.42
CA LYS A 300 -40.49 7.13 6.55
C LYS A 300 -42.01 6.88 6.61
N LYS A 301 -42.83 7.81 6.10
CA LYS A 301 -44.28 7.65 6.04
C LYS A 301 -44.75 6.81 4.84
N CYS A 302 -43.90 6.63 3.82
CA CYS A 302 -44.22 5.82 2.64
C CYS A 302 -44.31 4.33 2.99
N SER A 303 -43.43 3.81 3.84
CA SER A 303 -43.47 2.40 4.25
C SER A 303 -44.69 2.07 5.11
N GLU A 304 -45.20 3.02 5.91
CA GLU A 304 -46.42 2.82 6.71
C GLU A 304 -47.70 2.88 5.88
N ALA A 305 -47.71 3.65 4.79
CA ALA A 305 -48.85 3.77 3.88
C ALA A 305 -49.04 2.51 3.02
N ASP A 306 -47.96 1.92 2.50
CA ASP A 306 -48.01 0.69 1.70
C ASP A 306 -48.50 -0.52 2.53
N ILE A 307 -48.13 -0.58 3.82
CA ILE A 307 -48.56 -1.66 4.72
C ILE A 307 -50.07 -1.63 5.00
N LYS A 308 -50.72 -0.46 4.90
CA LYS A 308 -52.16 -0.32 5.19
C LYS A 308 -53.08 -0.49 3.98
N GLY A 309 -52.54 -0.69 2.77
CA GLY A 309 -53.33 -0.93 1.55
C GLY A 309 -54.24 0.24 1.14
N THR A 310 -54.19 1.37 1.83
CA THR A 310 -54.92 2.58 1.47
C THR A 310 -54.17 3.26 0.33
N ARG A 311 -54.77 3.34 -0.86
CA ARG A 311 -54.30 4.24 -1.94
C ARG A 311 -54.45 5.68 -1.48
N LEU A 312 -53.53 6.14 -0.64
CA LEU A 312 -53.32 7.56 -0.43
C LEU A 312 -52.85 8.17 -1.76
N PRO A 313 -53.20 9.43 -2.06
CA PRO A 313 -52.71 10.13 -3.25
C PRO A 313 -51.19 10.00 -3.27
N ALA A 314 -50.65 9.54 -4.40
CA ALA A 314 -49.25 9.15 -4.55
C ALA A 314 -48.33 10.22 -3.94
N HIS A 315 -47.79 9.96 -2.75
CA HIS A 315 -46.83 10.85 -2.13
C HIS A 315 -45.60 10.88 -3.04
N TRP A 316 -45.36 12.03 -3.66
CA TRP A 316 -44.27 12.28 -4.60
C TRP A 316 -42.88 11.97 -4.01
N GLU A 317 -42.80 11.76 -2.70
CA GLU A 317 -41.61 11.53 -1.88
C GLU A 317 -41.15 10.07 -1.86
N CYS A 318 -41.94 9.12 -2.37
CA CYS A 318 -41.74 7.69 -2.12
C CYS A 318 -40.83 6.96 -3.12
N SER A 319 -40.63 7.48 -4.34
CA SER A 319 -39.73 6.86 -5.34
C SER A 319 -38.86 7.89 -6.05
N ASN A 320 -37.71 7.45 -6.58
CA ASN A 320 -36.85 8.33 -7.40
C ASN A 320 -37.59 8.83 -8.65
N ASP A 321 -38.46 7.98 -9.22
CA ASP A 321 -39.26 8.34 -10.39
C ASP A 321 -40.32 9.39 -10.05
N SER A 322 -40.92 9.32 -8.86
CA SER A 322 -41.89 10.32 -8.40
C SER A 322 -41.22 11.66 -8.07
N ILE A 323 -40.01 11.65 -7.51
CA ILE A 323 -39.22 12.87 -7.31
C ILE A 323 -38.88 13.49 -8.66
N ARG A 324 -38.45 12.68 -9.64
CA ARG A 324 -38.16 13.15 -10.99
C ARG A 324 -39.39 13.73 -11.68
N ALA A 325 -40.52 13.02 -11.62
CA ALA A 325 -41.79 13.51 -12.18
C ALA A 325 -42.22 14.81 -11.49
N ALA A 326 -42.05 14.93 -10.18
CA ALA A 326 -42.40 16.15 -9.46
C ALA A 326 -41.44 17.33 -9.74
N LEU A 327 -40.24 17.07 -10.26
CA LEU A 327 -39.34 18.09 -10.79
C LEU A 327 -39.75 18.55 -12.20
N GLU A 328 -40.51 17.75 -12.96
CA GLU A 328 -41.02 18.10 -14.28
C GLU A 328 -42.19 19.09 -14.15
N VAL A 329 -42.21 20.11 -15.00
CA VAL A 329 -43.27 21.12 -15.02
C VAL A 329 -44.37 20.59 -15.94
N ASP A 330 -45.50 20.21 -15.38
CA ASP A 330 -46.67 19.84 -16.17
C ASP A 330 -47.26 21.08 -16.83
N LEU A 331 -47.30 21.05 -18.16
CA LEU A 331 -47.93 22.08 -18.99
C LEU A 331 -49.31 21.60 -19.44
N PRO A 332 -50.31 22.49 -19.54
CA PRO A 332 -50.24 23.95 -19.31
C PRO A 332 -50.46 24.35 -17.84
N LEU A 333 -49.62 25.25 -17.33
CA LEU A 333 -49.74 25.86 -16.00
C LEU A 333 -50.93 26.84 -15.97
N PHE A 334 -51.65 26.87 -14.85
CA PHE A 334 -52.78 27.78 -14.58
C PHE A 334 -54.03 27.57 -15.44
N ASN A 335 -54.35 26.32 -15.79
CA ASN A 335 -55.61 26.02 -16.47
C ASN A 335 -56.84 26.36 -15.61
N ILE A 336 -57.84 26.99 -16.22
CA ILE A 336 -59.12 27.31 -15.57
C ILE A 336 -59.89 26.00 -15.33
N GLY A 337 -60.08 25.64 -14.06
CA GLY A 337 -60.87 24.49 -13.65
C GLY A 337 -62.34 24.82 -13.44
N LEU A 338 -63.18 23.78 -13.36
CA LEU A 338 -64.54 23.89 -12.83
C LEU A 338 -64.53 23.45 -11.36
N SER A 339 -64.99 24.34 -10.48
CA SER A 339 -65.31 24.05 -9.08
C SER A 339 -66.48 23.04 -8.99
N PRO A 340 -66.67 22.30 -7.87
CA PRO A 340 -67.84 21.44 -7.66
C PRO A 340 -69.18 22.11 -7.96
N ASP A 341 -69.26 23.43 -7.75
CA ASP A 341 -70.43 24.26 -8.03
C ASP A 341 -70.53 24.71 -9.51
N LYS A 342 -69.77 24.10 -10.42
CA LYS A 342 -69.66 24.45 -11.85
C LYS A 342 -69.20 25.90 -12.12
N ARG A 343 -68.64 26.59 -11.13
CA ARG A 343 -68.01 27.90 -11.31
C ARG A 343 -66.60 27.74 -11.88
N ARG A 344 -66.21 28.60 -12.81
CA ARG A 344 -64.84 28.65 -13.32
C ARG A 344 -63.94 29.30 -12.26
N VAL A 345 -62.94 28.57 -11.79
CA VAL A 345 -62.03 29.00 -10.71
C VAL A 345 -60.60 28.63 -11.14
N ILE A 346 -59.63 29.47 -10.81
CA ILE A 346 -58.21 29.08 -10.95
C ILE A 346 -57.91 28.10 -9.81
N PRO A 347 -57.56 26.84 -10.08
CA PRO A 347 -57.30 25.87 -9.03
C PRO A 347 -56.13 26.34 -8.16
N GLN A 348 -56.35 26.47 -6.85
CA GLN A 348 -55.27 26.73 -5.87
C GLN A 348 -54.17 25.64 -5.94
N ASP A 349 -54.52 24.49 -6.49
CA ASP A 349 -53.63 23.36 -6.73
C ASP A 349 -52.36 23.74 -7.51
N THR A 350 -52.41 24.70 -8.44
CA THR A 350 -51.22 25.12 -9.19
C THR A 350 -50.22 25.89 -8.32
N VAL A 351 -50.71 26.71 -7.38
CA VAL A 351 -49.85 27.40 -6.40
C VAL A 351 -49.26 26.38 -5.43
N ASN A 352 -50.08 25.42 -4.99
CA ASN A 352 -49.64 24.32 -4.13
C ASN A 352 -48.56 23.47 -4.80
N GLN A 353 -48.67 23.20 -6.11
CA GLN A 353 -47.62 22.52 -6.89
C GLN A 353 -46.32 23.34 -6.93
N GLY A 354 -46.39 24.67 -7.01
CA GLY A 354 -45.24 25.56 -6.89
C GLY A 354 -44.54 25.45 -5.53
N PHE A 355 -45.31 25.51 -4.43
CA PHE A 355 -44.77 25.32 -3.09
C PHE A 355 -44.23 23.91 -2.86
N GLN A 356 -44.88 22.90 -3.41
CA GLN A 356 -44.40 21.52 -3.40
C GLN A 356 -43.02 21.44 -4.06
N LYS A 357 -42.82 22.02 -5.25
CA LYS A 357 -41.52 22.06 -5.94
C LYS A 357 -40.43 22.76 -5.11
N ILE A 358 -40.77 23.83 -4.38
CA ILE A 358 -39.83 24.47 -3.42
C ILE A 358 -39.47 23.49 -2.30
N ALA A 359 -40.45 22.76 -1.75
CA ALA A 359 -40.20 21.77 -0.70
C ALA A 359 -39.28 20.64 -1.20
N ILE A 360 -39.50 20.12 -2.43
CA ILE A 360 -38.61 19.13 -3.06
C ILE A 360 -37.18 19.69 -3.16
N TYR A 361 -37.04 20.94 -3.63
CA TYR A 361 -35.74 21.57 -3.73
C TYR A 361 -35.04 21.70 -2.37
N GLN A 362 -35.73 22.13 -1.31
CA GLN A 362 -35.11 22.23 0.01
C GLN A 362 -34.60 20.86 0.50
N GLN A 363 -35.32 19.79 0.20
CA GLN A 363 -34.87 18.43 0.49
C GLN A 363 -33.64 18.06 -0.35
N ILE A 364 -33.67 18.26 -1.68
CA ILE A 364 -32.53 18.00 -2.57
C ILE A 364 -31.30 18.80 -2.12
N ARG A 365 -31.48 20.09 -1.77
CA ARG A 365 -30.45 20.97 -1.26
C ARG A 365 -29.84 20.45 0.04
N ALA A 366 -30.66 20.00 0.99
CA ALA A 366 -30.17 19.41 2.24
C ALA A 366 -29.36 18.13 1.97
N THR A 367 -29.84 17.26 1.09
CA THR A 367 -29.12 16.06 0.66
C THR A 367 -27.81 16.39 -0.06
N ALA A 368 -27.82 17.39 -0.94
CA ALA A 368 -26.66 17.83 -1.70
C ALA A 368 -25.59 18.44 -0.78
N LYS A 369 -25.97 19.28 0.19
CA LYS A 369 -25.04 19.80 1.21
C LYS A 369 -24.43 18.68 2.05
N TYR A 370 -25.26 17.75 2.51
CA TYR A 370 -24.76 16.59 3.27
C TYR A 370 -23.78 15.74 2.44
N ALA A 371 -24.08 15.49 1.17
CA ALA A 371 -23.18 14.80 0.25
C ALA A 371 -21.87 15.58 0.05
N GLN A 372 -21.96 16.90 -0.12
CA GLN A 372 -20.81 17.78 -0.28
C GLN A 372 -19.88 17.73 0.95
N ASP A 373 -20.43 17.85 2.15
CA ASP A 373 -19.65 17.84 3.40
C ASP A 373 -18.94 16.49 3.60
N ASN A 374 -19.63 15.38 3.30
CA ASN A 374 -19.02 14.05 3.33
C ASN A 374 -17.91 13.91 2.29
N ILE A 375 -18.12 14.40 1.06
CA ILE A 375 -17.11 14.40 0.00
C ILE A 375 -15.89 15.20 0.44
N LEU A 376 -16.07 16.42 0.96
CA LEU A 376 -14.97 17.28 1.38
C LEU A 376 -14.18 16.66 2.53
N THR A 377 -14.88 16.09 3.52
CA THR A 377 -14.26 15.37 4.64
C THR A 377 -13.44 14.18 4.14
N PHE A 378 -13.99 13.40 3.21
CA PHE A 378 -13.29 12.26 2.63
C PHE A 378 -12.09 12.66 1.78
N VAL A 379 -12.25 13.63 0.88
CA VAL A 379 -11.13 14.14 0.06
C VAL A 379 -10.05 14.68 0.98
N GLY A 380 -10.42 15.49 1.98
CA GLY A 380 -9.50 16.00 3.00
C GLY A 380 -8.76 14.89 3.75
N MET A 381 -9.46 13.82 4.14
CA MET A 381 -8.86 12.65 4.78
C MET A 381 -7.87 11.93 3.85
N MET A 382 -8.25 11.70 2.59
CA MET A 382 -7.39 11.02 1.63
C MET A 382 -6.16 11.85 1.26
N THR A 383 -6.33 13.16 1.07
CA THR A 383 -5.21 14.08 0.76
C THR A 383 -4.33 14.37 1.97
N GLY A 384 -4.92 14.42 3.16
CA GLY A 384 -4.22 14.74 4.40
C GLY A 384 -3.53 13.55 5.05
N PHE A 385 -4.06 12.33 4.93
CA PHE A 385 -3.52 11.15 5.61
C PHE A 385 -2.98 10.10 4.65
N VAL A 386 -3.80 9.68 3.68
CA VAL A 386 -3.47 8.51 2.85
C VAL A 386 -2.40 8.84 1.81
N LEU A 387 -2.56 9.93 1.08
CA LEU A 387 -1.63 10.34 0.02
C LEU A 387 -0.20 10.57 0.55
N PRO A 388 0.05 11.31 1.65
CA PRO A 388 1.39 11.47 2.21
C PRO A 388 2.08 10.15 2.53
N ILE A 389 1.35 9.16 3.07
CA ILE A 389 1.89 7.82 3.36
C ILE A 389 2.31 7.12 2.06
N LEU A 390 1.47 7.14 1.03
CA LEU A 390 1.77 6.51 -0.26
C LEU A 390 2.96 7.18 -0.94
N TYR A 391 3.05 8.51 -0.90
CA TYR A 391 4.17 9.26 -1.47
C TYR A 391 5.47 9.00 -0.70
N ALA A 392 5.43 8.92 0.63
CA ALA A 392 6.61 8.58 1.44
C ALA A 392 7.08 7.14 1.17
N TRP A 393 6.15 6.19 1.06
CA TRP A 393 6.49 4.82 0.65
C TRP A 393 7.10 4.80 -0.76
N LEU A 394 6.54 5.53 -1.72
CA LEU A 394 7.12 5.62 -3.07
C LEU A 394 8.54 6.19 -3.05
N GLY A 395 8.79 7.20 -2.20
CA GLY A 395 10.13 7.73 -1.95
C GLY A 395 11.09 6.66 -1.40
N ALA A 396 10.64 5.85 -0.43
CA ALA A 396 11.42 4.76 0.13
C ALA A 396 11.74 3.68 -0.91
N ASP A 397 10.77 3.28 -1.74
CA ASP A 397 10.98 2.32 -2.82
C ASP A 397 12.04 2.85 -3.82
N ALA A 398 11.99 4.15 -4.16
CA ALA A 398 13.00 4.79 -5.02
C ALA A 398 14.40 4.81 -4.38
N ALA A 399 14.50 5.09 -3.09
CA ALA A 399 15.76 5.07 -2.35
C ALA A 399 16.36 3.64 -2.28
N ILE A 400 15.53 2.64 -2.00
CA ILE A 400 15.92 1.23 -1.97
C ILE A 400 16.38 0.78 -3.35
N LEU A 401 15.65 1.10 -4.42
CA LEU A 401 16.05 0.74 -5.79
C LEU A 401 17.39 1.38 -6.17
N ARG A 402 17.62 2.64 -5.80
CA ARG A 402 18.92 3.31 -6.00
C ARG A 402 20.03 2.60 -5.22
N LYS A 403 19.82 2.34 -3.93
CA LYS A 403 20.78 1.64 -3.08
C LYS A 403 21.10 0.24 -3.63
N LEU A 404 20.10 -0.54 -4.00
CA LEU A 404 20.27 -1.86 -4.60
C LEU A 404 21.05 -1.80 -5.92
N ARG A 405 20.80 -0.79 -6.76
CA ARG A 405 21.55 -0.58 -8.00
C ARG A 405 23.02 -0.31 -7.70
N ASP A 406 23.29 0.61 -6.79
CA ASP A 406 24.65 1.03 -6.45
C ASP A 406 25.42 -0.12 -5.75
N GLU A 407 24.77 -0.88 -4.84
CA GLU A 407 25.34 -2.07 -4.18
C GLU A 407 25.56 -3.25 -5.15
N THR A 408 24.66 -3.45 -6.11
CA THR A 408 24.80 -4.50 -7.13
C THR A 408 25.95 -4.15 -8.09
N ALA A 409 26.09 -2.89 -8.47
CA ALA A 409 27.21 -2.43 -9.30
C ALA A 409 28.55 -2.58 -8.58
N ALA A 410 28.57 -2.38 -7.26
CA ALA A 410 29.77 -2.56 -6.43
C ALA A 410 30.03 -4.00 -5.98
N CYS A 411 29.15 -4.97 -6.29
CA CYS A 411 29.19 -6.34 -5.77
C CYS A 411 29.24 -6.41 -4.22
N LEU A 412 28.50 -5.53 -3.53
CA LEU A 412 28.44 -5.43 -2.06
C LEU A 412 27.09 -5.89 -1.47
N PHE A 413 26.23 -6.48 -2.29
CA PHE A 413 24.89 -6.85 -1.87
C PHE A 413 24.90 -8.08 -0.93
N HIS A 414 24.48 -7.87 0.33
CA HIS A 414 24.21 -8.96 1.27
C HIS A 414 22.71 -9.28 1.34
N PRO A 415 22.27 -10.51 0.98
CA PRO A 415 20.85 -10.86 0.86
C PRO A 415 20.09 -10.88 2.20
N GLU A 416 20.75 -11.20 3.31
CA GLU A 416 20.10 -11.26 4.63
C GLU A 416 19.96 -9.88 5.27
N TYR A 417 21.06 -9.11 5.31
CA TYR A 417 21.08 -7.78 5.87
C TYR A 417 20.16 -6.82 5.12
N SER A 418 20.14 -6.91 3.77
CA SER A 418 19.30 -6.05 2.93
C SER A 418 17.80 -6.24 3.20
N LYS A 419 17.32 -7.46 3.49
CA LYS A 419 15.89 -7.68 3.77
C LYS A 419 15.43 -6.96 5.03
N VAL A 420 16.21 -7.03 6.11
CA VAL A 420 15.87 -6.41 7.39
C VAL A 420 15.97 -4.88 7.27
N ALA A 421 17.07 -4.38 6.70
CA ALA A 421 17.31 -2.95 6.52
C ALA A 421 16.28 -2.29 5.59
N ASN A 422 15.89 -2.94 4.49
CA ASN A 422 14.89 -2.37 3.58
C ASN A 422 13.50 -2.37 4.22
N ARG A 423 13.15 -3.40 5.03
CA ARG A 423 11.89 -3.40 5.79
C ARG A 423 11.84 -2.29 6.82
N SER A 424 12.92 -2.05 7.55
CA SER A 424 12.97 -0.92 8.49
C SER A 424 12.82 0.42 7.76
N HIS A 425 13.46 0.59 6.59
CA HIS A 425 13.37 1.83 5.80
C HIS A 425 11.95 2.12 5.28
N VAL A 426 11.20 1.09 4.88
CA VAL A 426 9.79 1.27 4.49
C VAL A 426 8.93 1.65 5.70
N THR A 427 9.11 0.97 6.84
CA THR A 427 8.36 1.29 8.06
C THR A 427 8.63 2.72 8.55
N THR A 428 9.89 3.15 8.53
CA THR A 428 10.26 4.53 8.91
C THR A 428 9.67 5.56 7.96
N ALA A 429 9.69 5.29 6.65
CA ALA A 429 9.06 6.17 5.67
C ALA A 429 7.55 6.30 5.86
N VAL A 430 6.85 5.20 6.19
CA VAL A 430 5.41 5.22 6.51
C VAL A 430 5.14 6.10 7.73
N ILE A 431 5.93 5.96 8.81
CA ILE A 431 5.80 6.81 10.01
C ILE A 431 5.98 8.29 9.66
N VAL A 432 7.01 8.61 8.87
CA VAL A 432 7.27 9.98 8.40
C VAL A 432 6.10 10.50 7.55
N GLY A 433 5.55 9.68 6.65
CA GLY A 433 4.37 10.02 5.87
C GLY A 433 3.15 10.33 6.73
N ILE A 434 2.90 9.54 7.79
CA ILE A 434 1.83 9.79 8.76
C ILE A 434 2.06 11.13 9.46
N SER A 435 3.29 11.39 9.94
CA SER A 435 3.63 12.65 10.61
C SER A 435 3.42 13.86 9.70
N ILE A 436 3.93 13.81 8.46
CA ILE A 436 3.77 14.92 7.50
C ILE A 436 2.29 15.13 7.14
N GLY A 437 1.51 14.05 7.04
CA GLY A 437 0.08 14.16 6.80
C GLY A 437 -0.67 14.87 7.92
N LEU A 438 -0.40 14.47 9.17
CA LEU A 438 -0.96 15.09 10.38
C LEU A 438 -0.60 16.57 10.52
N PHE A 439 0.61 16.97 10.10
CA PHE A 439 1.11 18.34 10.22
C PHE A 439 1.10 19.11 8.90
N SER A 440 0.26 18.70 7.94
CA SER A 440 0.25 19.28 6.59
C SER A 440 -0.07 20.77 6.55
N ASP A 441 -0.86 21.29 7.50
CA ASP A 441 -1.17 22.73 7.62
C ASP A 441 0.06 23.55 8.07
N PHE A 442 0.88 23.04 8.99
CA PHE A 442 2.14 23.69 9.41
C PHE A 442 3.15 23.79 8.29
N VAL A 443 3.09 22.87 7.31
CA VAL A 443 4.01 22.84 6.18
C VAL A 443 3.63 23.87 5.10
N GLN A 444 2.35 24.21 4.98
CA GLN A 444 1.86 25.16 3.95
C GLN A 444 2.24 26.62 4.25
N GLU A 445 2.45 27.00 5.51
CA GLU A 445 2.76 28.39 5.88
C GLU A 445 4.24 28.77 5.64
N GLY A 446 5.14 27.80 5.40
CA GLY A 446 6.59 28.02 5.41
C GLY A 446 7.36 27.79 4.10
N GLN A 447 6.81 27.11 3.09
CA GLN A 447 7.57 26.73 1.87
C GLN A 447 6.74 26.69 0.58
N THR A 448 7.41 26.84 -0.57
CA THR A 448 6.84 26.74 -1.93
C THR A 448 6.59 25.31 -2.41
N LEU A 449 6.92 24.30 -1.60
CA LEU A 449 6.82 22.88 -1.96
C LEU A 449 5.53 22.27 -1.41
N SER A 450 4.83 21.50 -2.25
CA SER A 450 3.64 20.75 -1.85
C SER A 450 3.95 19.77 -0.71
N PRO A 451 3.09 19.64 0.32
CA PRO A 451 3.27 18.66 1.41
C PRO A 451 3.49 17.22 0.91
N LEU A 452 2.90 16.85 -0.24
CA LEU A 452 3.10 15.54 -0.86
C LEU A 452 4.52 15.36 -1.42
N ALA A 453 5.10 16.42 -1.99
CA ALA A 453 6.48 16.41 -2.47
C ALA A 453 7.45 16.28 -1.27
N ILE A 454 7.15 16.95 -0.17
CA ILE A 454 7.93 16.84 1.07
C ILE A 454 7.82 15.42 1.64
N ALA A 455 6.63 14.81 1.64
CA ALA A 455 6.45 13.41 2.05
C ALA A 455 7.28 12.44 1.21
N PHE A 456 7.29 12.62 -0.12
CA PHE A 456 8.13 11.83 -1.02
C PHE A 456 9.63 11.98 -0.72
N VAL A 457 10.11 13.22 -0.61
CA VAL A 457 11.53 13.50 -0.32
C VAL A 457 11.93 12.96 1.06
N ALA A 458 11.06 13.12 2.06
CA ALA A 458 11.30 12.63 3.40
C ALA A 458 11.31 11.09 3.45
N GLY A 459 10.47 10.41 2.68
CA GLY A 459 10.53 8.95 2.52
C GLY A 459 11.78 8.49 1.75
N TYR A 460 12.21 9.24 0.73
CA TYR A 460 13.43 8.95 -0.03
C TYR A 460 14.71 9.14 0.80
N ALA A 461 14.72 10.15 1.67
CA ALA A 461 15.86 10.50 2.51
C ALA A 461 15.51 10.35 3.99
N SER A 462 14.87 9.24 4.39
CA SER A 462 14.35 9.07 5.75
C SER A 462 15.43 9.26 6.81
N ASP A 463 16.64 8.76 6.58
CA ASP A 463 17.74 8.90 7.53
C ASP A 463 18.12 10.36 7.78
N ARG A 464 18.14 11.19 6.72
CA ARG A 464 18.42 12.62 6.85
C ARG A 464 17.26 13.37 7.49
N PHE A 465 16.04 12.93 7.25
CA PHE A 465 14.85 13.47 7.90
C PHE A 465 14.88 13.20 9.42
N PHE A 466 15.19 11.98 9.85
CA PHE A 466 15.32 11.69 11.29
C PHE A 466 16.47 12.45 11.93
N GLN A 467 17.62 12.61 11.26
CA GLN A 467 18.70 13.48 11.77
C GLN A 467 18.26 14.94 11.95
N PHE A 468 17.39 15.43 11.06
CA PHE A 468 16.80 16.76 11.22
C PHE A 468 15.85 16.82 12.42
N ILE A 469 14.98 15.83 12.59
CA ILE A 469 14.09 15.73 13.77
C ILE A 469 14.89 15.63 15.05
N ASP A 470 15.95 14.81 15.10
CA ASP A 470 16.81 14.69 16.28
C ASP A 470 17.45 16.02 16.66
N ARG A 471 17.92 16.80 15.67
CA ARG A 471 18.44 18.15 15.91
C ARG A 471 17.36 19.09 16.43
N LEU A 472 16.16 19.02 15.86
CA LEU A 472 15.02 19.84 16.29
C LEU A 472 14.61 19.49 17.73
N VAL A 473 14.55 18.20 18.07
CA VAL A 473 14.28 17.71 19.44
C VAL A 473 15.36 18.20 20.40
N GLN A 474 16.64 18.15 20.02
CA GLN A 474 17.74 18.68 20.86
C GLN A 474 17.64 20.20 21.07
N THR A 475 17.16 20.96 20.08
CA THR A 475 16.97 22.41 20.22
C THR A 475 15.74 22.79 21.04
N LEU A 476 14.63 22.05 20.91
CA LEU A 476 13.38 22.33 21.62
C LEU A 476 13.35 21.75 23.04
N PHE A 477 14.01 20.61 23.24
CA PHE A 477 14.17 19.94 24.52
C PHE A 477 15.66 19.74 24.80
N PRO A 478 16.39 20.81 25.17
CA PRO A 478 17.78 20.68 25.59
C PRO A 478 17.84 19.69 26.76
N SER A 479 18.39 18.51 26.54
CA SER A 479 18.57 17.54 27.61
C SER A 479 19.57 18.12 28.60
N ASP A 480 19.15 18.27 29.86
CA ASP A 480 19.93 18.72 31.04
C ASP A 480 21.18 17.84 31.34
N SER A 481 21.50 16.89 30.45
CA SER A 481 22.68 16.04 30.48
C SER A 481 23.98 16.84 30.51
N SER A 482 24.03 18.01 29.87
CA SER A 482 25.20 18.91 29.93
C SER A 482 25.40 19.52 31.32
N HIS A 483 24.32 19.77 32.07
CA HIS A 483 24.40 20.31 33.43
C HIS A 483 24.81 19.24 34.45
N ARG A 484 24.36 17.97 34.28
CA ARG A 484 24.80 16.85 35.14
C ARG A 484 26.23 16.40 34.89
N GLN A 485 26.72 16.44 33.65
CA GLN A 485 28.14 16.13 33.37
C GLN A 485 29.07 17.19 33.98
N HIS A 486 28.74 18.49 33.87
CA HIS A 486 29.51 19.54 34.54
C HIS A 486 29.44 19.45 36.07
N LEU A 487 28.30 19.09 36.68
CA LEU A 487 28.23 18.85 38.13
C LEU A 487 29.02 17.61 38.58
N ALA A 488 29.06 16.55 37.76
CA ALA A 488 29.82 15.34 38.07
C ALA A 488 31.33 15.55 37.93
N GLU A 489 31.78 16.36 36.98
CA GLU A 489 33.19 16.76 36.85
C GLU A 489 33.63 17.72 37.95
N HIS A 490 32.79 18.70 38.32
CA HIS A 490 33.06 19.60 39.43
C HIS A 490 33.10 18.87 40.79
N ASN A 491 32.27 17.83 40.99
CA ASN A 491 32.34 16.99 42.18
C ASN A 491 33.58 16.07 42.19
N ARG A 492 34.05 15.61 41.03
CA ARG A 492 35.31 14.84 40.92
C ARG A 492 36.55 15.69 41.20
N GLU A 493 36.56 16.96 40.78
CA GLU A 493 37.64 17.90 41.12
C GLU A 493 37.62 18.32 42.59
N GLY A 494 36.43 18.48 43.17
CA GLY A 494 36.25 18.71 44.61
C GLY A 494 36.78 17.57 45.48
N GLN A 495 36.52 16.31 45.11
CA GLN A 495 37.00 15.14 45.85
C GLN A 495 38.51 14.87 45.71
N ARG A 496 39.14 15.26 44.60
CA ARG A 496 40.60 15.13 44.44
C ARG A 496 41.40 16.09 45.32
N ARG A 497 40.83 17.20 45.78
CA ARG A 497 41.54 18.18 46.65
C ARG A 497 41.55 17.83 48.14
N VAL A 498 40.74 16.88 48.60
CA VAL A 498 40.64 16.54 50.04
C VAL A 498 41.56 15.37 50.44
N GLY A 499 42.10 14.61 49.48
CA GLY A 499 42.98 13.46 49.72
C GLY A 499 44.48 13.74 49.81
N GLY A 500 44.89 14.89 50.39
CA GLY A 500 46.29 15.25 50.57
C GLY A 500 46.93 14.50 51.75
N THR A 501 47.77 13.51 51.44
CA THR A 501 48.60 12.72 52.39
C THR A 501 49.53 13.60 53.26
N PRO A 502 49.80 13.24 54.53
CA PRO A 502 50.67 14.01 55.41
C PRO A 502 52.15 13.80 55.06
N ARG A 503 52.93 14.90 55.13
CA ARG A 503 54.40 14.93 55.00
C ARG A 503 55.07 14.04 56.06
N PRO A 504 56.09 13.23 55.71
CA PRO A 504 56.91 12.57 56.71
C PRO A 504 57.93 13.55 57.31
N ALA A 505 58.06 13.49 58.64
CA ALA A 505 59.06 14.23 59.41
C ALA A 505 60.45 13.64 59.19
N GLN A 506 61.45 14.52 59.03
CA GLN A 506 62.86 14.19 59.04
C GLN A 506 63.36 14.07 60.47
N SER A 507 64.03 12.97 60.78
CA SER A 507 65.07 12.85 61.81
C SER A 507 66.06 11.78 61.38
#